data_AF-A0A955FLD8-F1
#
_entry.id   AF-A0A955FLD8-F1
#
_cell.length_a   1.000
_cell.length_b   1.000
_cell.length_c   1.000
_cell.angle_alpha   90.00
_cell.angle_beta   90.00
_cell.angle_gamma   90.00
#
_symmetry.space_group_name_H-M   'P 1'
#
loop_
_entity.id
_entity.type
_entity.pdbx_description
1 polymer ?
#
loop_
_entity_poly.entity_id
_entity_poly.type
_entity_poly.pdbx_seq_one_letter_code
_entity_poly.pdbx_strand_id
1 'polypeptide(L)'
;MKEPTTPKDLDLETNAVTAPPYRQARARGIEADIRADKPKGWGIARGQRNGLLMGSFVLNGLEDPRSIAYARNVLGICMIGSAWHTFAEDAPVMRRRLKLPRLDLMRANRTAPTPDTTMLTGKAATFIQTEVLPHADQMMVAIDFHATEPHDNRHQLLGRRLGHGGLLLASADVGNIVADNPWLTDSDIQTMNRARGLEMVHAVSTTGPEATTLAGFADPDSGIARYVRDTAPDEVYFIYDNALQQFEHAA
;
A
#
# COMPACT_ATOMS: atom_id res chain seq x y z
N MET A 1 1.19 3.98 -33.15
CA MET A 1 1.71 3.56 -31.83
C MET A 1 2.73 4.59 -31.38
N LYS A 2 2.59 5.19 -30.19
CA LYS A 2 3.64 6.05 -29.63
C LYS A 2 4.76 5.13 -29.14
N GLU A 3 5.99 5.41 -29.53
CA GLU A 3 7.16 4.69 -29.03
C GLU A 3 7.20 4.73 -27.49
N PRO A 4 7.57 3.62 -26.83
CA PRO A 4 7.78 3.60 -25.39
C PRO A 4 8.92 4.54 -25.05
N THR A 5 8.57 5.68 -24.49
CA THR A 5 9.52 6.71 -24.06
C THR A 5 10.40 6.14 -22.96
N THR A 6 11.72 6.21 -23.14
CA THR A 6 12.73 5.73 -22.19
C THR A 6 12.40 6.20 -20.77
N PRO A 7 12.47 5.34 -19.74
CA PRO A 7 12.23 5.74 -18.36
C PRO A 7 13.14 6.91 -18.00
N LYS A 8 12.58 7.95 -17.36
CA LYS A 8 13.37 9.05 -16.82
C LYS A 8 14.09 8.59 -15.56
N ASP A 9 15.17 9.27 -15.19
CA ASP A 9 15.96 9.08 -13.95
C ASP A 9 15.18 9.30 -12.65
N LEU A 10 13.84 9.31 -12.68
CA LEU A 10 13.01 9.39 -11.49
C LEU A 10 11.84 8.38 -11.53
N ASP A 11 11.76 7.53 -12.57
CA ASP A 11 10.69 6.56 -12.80
C ASP A 11 10.75 5.33 -11.89
N LEU A 12 9.56 4.85 -11.49
CA LEU A 12 9.34 3.55 -10.83
C LEU A 12 8.93 2.57 -11.93
N GLU A 13 9.81 1.64 -12.30
CA GLU A 13 9.57 0.70 -13.39
C GLU A 13 8.59 -0.40 -12.95
N THR A 14 7.71 -0.87 -13.86
CA THR A 14 6.71 -1.92 -13.57
C THR A 14 7.28 -3.33 -13.62
N ASN A 15 8.34 -3.55 -14.40
CA ASN A 15 9.13 -4.79 -14.45
C ASN A 15 9.80 -5.13 -13.09
N ALA A 16 9.83 -4.19 -12.15
CA ALA A 16 10.33 -4.40 -10.80
C ALA A 16 9.44 -5.35 -9.99
N VAL A 17 8.18 -5.55 -10.40
CA VAL A 17 7.28 -6.56 -9.83
C VAL A 17 7.31 -7.81 -10.69
N THR A 18 7.92 -8.89 -10.18
CA THR A 18 8.12 -10.17 -10.89
C THR A 18 7.36 -11.32 -10.26
N ALA A 19 6.80 -11.16 -9.06
CA ALA A 19 6.04 -12.20 -8.40
C ALA A 19 4.71 -12.48 -9.12
N PRO A 20 4.21 -13.73 -9.09
CA PRO A 20 2.90 -14.04 -9.66
C PRO A 20 1.79 -13.27 -8.93
N PRO A 21 0.69 -12.93 -9.62
CA PRO A 21 -0.44 -12.26 -8.99
C PRO A 21 -0.98 -13.03 -7.80
N TYR A 22 -1.33 -12.30 -6.75
CA TYR A 22 -2.03 -12.88 -5.61
C TYR A 22 -3.35 -13.54 -6.06
N ARG A 23 -3.58 -14.76 -5.58
CA ARG A 23 -4.81 -15.51 -5.82
C ARG A 23 -5.43 -15.85 -4.48
N GLN A 24 -6.64 -15.36 -4.26
CA GLN A 24 -7.37 -15.62 -3.03
C GLN A 24 -7.56 -17.13 -2.82
N ALA A 25 -7.38 -17.58 -1.58
CA ALA A 25 -7.63 -18.98 -1.23
C ALA A 25 -9.07 -19.38 -1.58
N ARG A 26 -9.25 -20.66 -1.95
CA ARG A 26 -10.59 -21.22 -2.19
C ARG A 26 -11.38 -21.16 -0.88
N ALA A 27 -12.49 -20.42 -0.90
CA ALA A 27 -13.41 -20.39 0.21
C ALA A 27 -14.02 -21.77 0.48
N ARG A 28 -14.34 -22.05 1.75
CA ARG A 28 -14.99 -23.28 2.21
C ARG A 28 -16.19 -22.91 3.09
N GLY A 29 -17.19 -23.78 3.14
CA GLY A 29 -18.38 -23.59 3.98
C GLY A 29 -19.15 -22.32 3.63
N ILE A 30 -19.62 -21.60 4.65
CA ILE A 30 -20.47 -20.41 4.51
C ILE A 30 -19.82 -19.32 3.64
N GLU A 31 -18.50 -19.14 3.73
CA GLU A 31 -17.79 -18.14 2.91
C GLU A 31 -17.79 -18.53 1.41
N ALA A 32 -17.85 -19.82 1.08
CA ALA A 32 -17.99 -20.26 -0.31
C ALA A 32 -19.37 -19.92 -0.86
N ASP A 33 -20.41 -20.12 -0.04
CA ASP A 33 -21.79 -19.79 -0.39
C ASP A 33 -21.96 -18.28 -0.57
N ILE A 34 -21.40 -17.48 0.35
CA ILE A 34 -21.39 -16.01 0.24
C ILE A 34 -20.70 -15.58 -1.06
N ARG A 35 -19.56 -16.17 -1.42
CA ARG A 35 -18.82 -15.78 -2.63
C ARG A 35 -19.49 -16.27 -3.92
N ALA A 36 -20.23 -17.38 -3.89
CA ALA A 36 -20.87 -17.95 -5.07
C ALA A 36 -21.92 -16.99 -5.66
N ASP A 37 -22.63 -16.26 -4.80
CA ASP A 37 -23.66 -15.28 -5.20
C ASP A 37 -23.10 -13.89 -5.50
N LYS A 38 -21.77 -13.71 -5.45
CA LYS A 38 -21.13 -12.40 -5.61
C LYS A 38 -20.55 -12.16 -7.00
N PRO A 39 -20.51 -10.90 -7.45
CA PRO A 39 -19.93 -10.57 -8.75
C PRO A 39 -18.44 -10.88 -8.82
N LYS A 40 -17.92 -11.08 -10.04
CA LYS A 40 -16.49 -11.28 -10.27
C LYS A 40 -15.69 -10.10 -9.71
N GLY A 41 -14.60 -10.40 -9.00
CA GLY A 41 -13.71 -9.39 -8.41
C GLY A 41 -14.10 -8.95 -6.98
N TRP A 42 -15.29 -9.31 -6.51
CA TRP A 42 -15.77 -8.97 -5.16
C TRP A 42 -14.81 -9.42 -4.06
N GLY A 43 -14.32 -10.67 -4.11
CA GLY A 43 -13.42 -11.21 -3.09
C GLY A 43 -12.09 -10.46 -2.99
N ILE A 44 -11.53 -10.02 -4.12
CA ILE A 44 -10.29 -9.22 -4.16
C ILE A 44 -10.57 -7.81 -3.62
N ALA A 45 -11.65 -7.17 -4.03
CA ALA A 45 -12.00 -5.83 -3.53
C ALA A 45 -12.27 -5.84 -2.02
N ARG A 46 -12.98 -6.85 -1.51
CA ARG A 46 -13.22 -7.05 -0.07
C ARG A 46 -11.90 -7.28 0.66
N GLY A 47 -11.04 -8.14 0.12
CA GLY A 47 -9.71 -8.39 0.68
C GLY A 47 -8.85 -7.12 0.73
N GLN A 48 -8.83 -6.32 -0.34
CA GLN A 48 -8.08 -5.05 -0.37
C GLN A 48 -8.60 -4.06 0.68
N ARG A 49 -9.93 -3.93 0.81
CA ARG A 49 -10.56 -3.09 1.82
C ARG A 49 -10.24 -3.56 3.24
N ASN A 50 -10.43 -4.85 3.52
CA ASN A 50 -10.16 -5.43 4.84
C ASN A 50 -8.67 -5.33 5.18
N GLY A 51 -7.77 -5.56 4.21
CA GLY A 51 -6.33 -5.38 4.41
C GLY A 51 -5.95 -3.95 4.72
N LEU A 52 -6.65 -2.97 4.15
CA LEU A 52 -6.45 -1.56 4.47
C LEU A 52 -6.93 -1.21 5.88
N LEU A 53 -8.10 -1.72 6.28
CA LEU A 53 -8.63 -1.57 7.64
C LEU A 53 -7.70 -2.20 8.67
N MET A 54 -7.29 -3.45 8.45
CA MET A 54 -6.33 -4.16 9.29
C MET A 54 -4.99 -3.43 9.36
N GLY A 55 -4.43 -3.02 8.22
CA GLY A 55 -3.18 -2.29 8.16
C GLY A 55 -3.23 -0.97 8.93
N SER A 56 -4.34 -0.24 8.80
CA SER A 56 -4.57 1.00 9.54
C SER A 56 -4.73 0.74 11.04
N PHE A 57 -5.44 -0.33 11.42
CA PHE A 57 -5.60 -0.74 12.81
C PHE A 57 -4.26 -1.10 13.44
N VAL A 58 -3.46 -1.92 12.75
CA VAL A 58 -2.10 -2.29 13.19
C VAL A 58 -1.24 -1.05 13.34
N LEU A 59 -1.16 -0.20 12.31
CA LEU A 59 -0.29 0.98 12.34
C LEU A 59 -0.65 1.96 13.48
N ASN A 60 -1.95 2.14 13.76
CA ASN A 60 -2.43 3.05 14.81
C ASN A 60 -2.38 2.45 16.22
N GLY A 61 -2.26 1.13 16.34
CA GLY A 61 -2.22 0.43 17.62
C GLY A 61 -0.83 0.31 18.24
N LEU A 62 0.21 0.79 17.56
CA LEU A 62 1.61 0.61 17.96
C LEU A 62 2.18 1.88 18.55
N GLU A 63 3.01 1.72 19.60
CA GLU A 63 3.72 2.82 20.24
C GLU A 63 5.24 2.76 20.00
N ASP A 64 5.81 1.55 19.89
CA ASP A 64 7.25 1.40 19.68
C ASP A 64 7.69 1.84 18.26
N PRO A 65 8.70 2.73 18.14
CA PRO A 65 9.16 3.21 16.83
C PRO A 65 9.62 2.11 15.86
N ARG A 66 10.17 0.99 16.35
CA ARG A 66 10.60 -0.12 15.49
C ARG A 66 9.40 -0.92 15.00
N SER A 67 8.43 -1.18 15.88
CA SER A 67 7.15 -1.77 15.51
C SER A 67 6.42 -0.92 14.47
N ILE A 68 6.35 0.40 14.68
CA ILE A 68 5.76 1.34 13.71
C ILE A 68 6.50 1.26 12.37
N ALA A 69 7.84 1.33 12.36
CA ALA A 69 8.62 1.24 11.13
C ALA A 69 8.36 -0.07 10.37
N TYR A 70 8.29 -1.20 11.08
CA TYR A 70 7.94 -2.49 10.51
C TYR A 70 6.53 -2.47 9.89
N ALA A 71 5.52 -2.01 10.63
CA ALA A 71 4.14 -1.93 10.18
C ALA A 71 3.98 -1.02 8.96
N ARG A 72 4.64 0.15 8.94
CA ARG A 72 4.68 1.04 7.76
C ARG A 72 5.28 0.35 6.55
N ASN A 73 6.38 -0.39 6.73
CA ASN A 73 7.04 -1.08 5.64
C ASN A 73 6.12 -2.15 5.05
N VAL A 74 5.56 -3.03 5.88
CA VAL A 74 4.63 -4.07 5.44
C VAL A 74 3.39 -3.47 4.75
N LEU A 75 2.73 -2.51 5.40
CA LEU A 75 1.55 -1.86 4.83
C LEU A 75 1.87 -1.14 3.52
N GLY A 76 3.01 -0.44 3.47
CA GLY A 76 3.49 0.24 2.28
C GLY A 76 3.68 -0.73 1.11
N ILE A 77 4.36 -1.86 1.34
CA ILE A 77 4.55 -2.91 0.32
C ILE A 77 3.19 -3.43 -0.17
N CYS A 78 2.28 -3.78 0.74
CA CYS A 78 0.93 -4.25 0.40
C CYS A 78 0.14 -3.23 -0.43
N MET A 79 0.24 -1.94 -0.09
CA MET A 79 -0.42 -0.86 -0.83
C MET A 79 0.17 -0.69 -2.23
N ILE A 80 1.50 -0.73 -2.37
CA ILE A 80 2.18 -0.66 -3.67
C ILE A 80 1.85 -1.87 -4.54
N GLY A 81 1.86 -3.08 -3.98
CA GLY A 81 1.51 -4.28 -4.74
C GLY A 81 0.04 -4.32 -5.16
N SER A 82 -0.88 -3.89 -4.30
CA SER A 82 -2.28 -3.68 -4.70
C SER A 82 -2.40 -2.63 -5.80
N ALA A 83 -1.68 -1.51 -5.69
CA ALA A 83 -1.67 -0.47 -6.72
C ALA A 83 -1.11 -0.98 -8.05
N TRP A 84 -0.10 -1.86 -8.02
CA TRP A 84 0.44 -2.46 -9.23
C TRP A 84 -0.62 -3.27 -9.98
N HIS A 85 -1.25 -4.23 -9.32
CA HIS A 85 -2.31 -5.05 -9.92
C HIS A 85 -3.54 -4.26 -10.34
N THR A 86 -3.92 -3.27 -9.54
CA THR A 86 -5.15 -2.51 -9.79
C THR A 86 -4.96 -1.48 -10.91
N PHE A 87 -3.72 -1.06 -11.20
CA PHE A 87 -3.52 0.17 -11.98
C PHE A 87 -2.31 0.20 -12.92
N ALA A 88 -1.27 -0.59 -12.66
CA ALA A 88 -0.01 -0.49 -13.38
C ALA A 88 0.43 -1.77 -14.10
N GLU A 89 -0.22 -2.92 -13.90
CA GLU A 89 0.18 -4.21 -14.49
C GLU A 89 0.40 -4.14 -16.01
N ASP A 90 -0.46 -3.43 -16.75
CA ASP A 90 -0.35 -3.25 -18.21
C ASP A 90 0.43 -2.00 -18.65
N ALA A 91 1.05 -1.26 -17.73
CA ALA A 91 1.78 -0.04 -18.02
C ALA A 91 3.29 -0.28 -18.08
N PRO A 92 4.06 0.45 -18.91
CA PRO A 92 5.52 0.31 -18.97
C PRO A 92 6.26 0.96 -17.78
N VAL A 93 5.60 1.88 -17.05
CA VAL A 93 6.19 2.61 -15.91
C VAL A 93 5.09 2.98 -14.91
N MET A 94 5.24 2.63 -13.63
CA MET A 94 4.28 2.98 -12.55
C MET A 94 4.23 4.51 -12.32
N ARG A 95 5.39 5.19 -12.37
CA ARG A 95 5.48 6.66 -12.17
C ARG A 95 4.77 7.50 -13.22
N ARG A 96 4.50 6.96 -14.42
CA ARG A 96 3.50 7.47 -15.39
C ARG A 96 2.25 8.03 -14.71
N ARG A 97 1.92 7.39 -13.60
CA ARG A 97 0.63 7.48 -12.99
C ARG A 97 0.65 7.59 -11.46
N LEU A 98 1.77 7.28 -10.79
CA LEU A 98 2.03 7.54 -9.36
C LEU A 98 3.05 8.66 -9.17
N LYS A 99 2.70 9.69 -8.38
CA LYS A 99 3.61 10.79 -8.05
C LYS A 99 4.36 10.50 -6.76
N LEU A 100 5.70 10.54 -6.83
CA LEU A 100 6.57 10.55 -5.65
C LEU A 100 6.21 11.75 -4.76
N PRO A 101 6.04 11.54 -3.44
CA PRO A 101 5.80 12.63 -2.51
C PRO A 101 6.94 13.67 -2.53
N ARG A 102 6.55 14.95 -2.57
CA ARG A 102 7.50 16.05 -2.60
C ARG A 102 7.86 16.53 -1.19
N LEU A 103 8.83 15.86 -0.55
CA LEU A 103 9.35 16.24 0.77
C LEU A 103 10.07 17.59 0.75
N ASP A 104 10.74 17.92 -0.36
CA ASP A 104 11.36 19.23 -0.61
C ASP A 104 10.37 20.40 -0.48
N LEU A 105 9.14 20.24 -1.01
CA LEU A 105 8.10 21.27 -0.88
C LEU A 105 7.59 21.45 0.55
N MET A 106 7.74 20.43 1.40
CA MET A 106 7.37 20.57 2.82
C MET A 106 8.38 21.42 3.59
N ARG A 107 9.61 21.57 3.07
CA ARG A 107 10.65 22.47 3.61
C ARG A 107 10.57 23.89 3.03
N ALA A 108 9.93 24.06 1.86
CA ALA A 108 9.83 25.34 1.17
C ALA A 108 9.18 26.46 2.01
N ASN A 109 8.37 26.08 3.00
CA ASN A 109 7.93 27.00 4.04
C ASN A 109 8.99 27.04 5.14
N ARG A 110 10.02 27.90 5.02
CA ARG A 110 11.16 28.00 5.96
C ARG A 110 10.78 28.31 7.42
N THR A 111 9.51 28.61 7.67
CA THR A 111 8.94 28.83 9.00
C THR A 111 8.25 27.58 9.58
N ALA A 112 8.01 26.55 8.77
CA ALA A 112 7.45 25.29 9.21
C ALA A 112 8.56 24.33 9.68
N PRO A 113 8.29 23.49 10.70
CA PRO A 113 9.23 22.47 11.12
C PRO A 113 9.53 21.50 9.96
N THR A 114 10.80 21.11 9.84
CA THR A 114 11.21 20.05 8.91
C THR A 114 10.43 18.78 9.23
N PRO A 115 9.78 18.13 8.25
CA PRO A 115 8.93 16.98 8.54
C PRO A 115 9.78 15.79 8.99
N ASP A 116 9.56 15.34 10.22
CA ASP A 116 10.18 14.16 10.79
C ASP A 116 9.39 12.87 10.46
N THR A 117 9.94 11.73 10.86
CA THR A 117 9.34 10.40 10.67
C THR A 117 7.93 10.31 11.25
N THR A 118 7.69 10.89 12.43
CA THR A 118 6.39 10.85 13.13
C THR A 118 5.33 11.64 12.36
N MET A 119 5.65 12.87 11.97
CA MET A 119 4.78 13.73 11.18
C MET A 119 4.43 13.12 9.82
N LEU A 120 5.41 12.53 9.13
CA LEU A 120 5.17 11.86 7.84
C LEU A 120 4.31 10.60 8.01
N THR A 121 4.51 9.84 9.07
CA THR A 121 3.66 8.67 9.41
C THR A 121 2.22 9.12 9.67
N GLY A 122 2.01 10.15 10.48
CA GLY A 122 0.68 10.69 10.77
C GLY A 122 -0.03 11.21 9.51
N LYS A 123 0.70 11.89 8.62
CA LYS A 123 0.16 12.33 7.31
C LYS A 123 -0.23 11.14 6.43
N ALA A 124 0.59 10.10 6.37
CA ALA A 124 0.27 8.90 5.61
C ALA A 124 -0.98 8.19 6.18
N ALA A 125 -1.06 8.03 7.50
CA ALA A 125 -2.21 7.45 8.18
C ALA A 125 -3.49 8.25 7.94
N THR A 126 -3.43 9.58 8.03
CA THR A 126 -4.56 10.47 7.70
C THR A 126 -4.97 10.29 6.24
N PHE A 127 -4.03 10.33 5.29
CA PHE A 127 -4.33 10.13 3.88
C PHE A 127 -4.99 8.76 3.61
N ILE A 128 -4.52 7.70 4.28
CA ILE A 128 -5.13 6.37 4.17
C ILE A 128 -6.61 6.42 4.60
N GLN A 129 -6.90 7.01 5.76
CA GLN A 129 -8.25 7.07 6.31
C GLN A 129 -9.18 7.99 5.52
N THR A 130 -8.70 9.16 5.08
CA THR A 130 -9.56 10.19 4.47
C THR A 130 -9.63 10.07 2.95
N GLU A 131 -8.61 9.53 2.29
CA GLU A 131 -8.52 9.50 0.83
C GLU A 131 -8.50 8.08 0.26
N VAL A 132 -7.91 7.09 0.93
CA VAL A 132 -7.80 5.74 0.36
C VAL A 132 -9.01 4.88 0.71
N LEU A 133 -9.35 4.79 2.00
CA LEU A 133 -10.42 3.93 2.50
C LEU A 133 -11.80 4.25 1.87
N PRO A 134 -12.22 5.52 1.73
CA PRO A 134 -13.49 5.82 1.08
C PRO A 134 -13.57 5.35 -0.38
N HIS A 135 -12.44 5.33 -1.10
CA HIS A 135 -12.40 4.80 -2.47
C HIS A 135 -12.45 3.27 -2.51
N ALA A 136 -11.90 2.59 -1.50
CA ALA A 136 -12.05 1.14 -1.34
C ALA A 136 -13.52 0.78 -1.01
N ASP A 137 -14.19 1.56 -0.15
CA ASP A 137 -15.62 1.42 0.13
C ASP A 137 -16.47 1.64 -1.13
N GLN A 138 -16.20 2.70 -1.88
CA GLN A 138 -16.90 2.98 -3.14
C GLN A 138 -16.70 1.88 -4.18
N MET A 139 -15.52 1.25 -4.22
CA MET A 139 -15.26 0.10 -5.09
C MET A 139 -16.15 -1.09 -4.72
N MET A 140 -16.27 -1.40 -3.42
CA MET A 140 -17.15 -2.46 -2.94
C MET A 140 -18.60 -2.21 -3.33
N VAL A 141 -19.10 -1.00 -3.09
CA VAL A 141 -20.47 -0.59 -3.46
C VAL A 141 -20.66 -0.71 -4.98
N ALA A 142 -19.70 -0.23 -5.78
CA ALA A 142 -19.81 -0.32 -7.24
C ALA A 142 -19.91 -1.77 -7.74
N ILE A 143 -19.15 -2.69 -7.13
CA ILE A 143 -19.21 -4.12 -7.46
C ILE A 143 -20.56 -4.71 -7.03
N ASP A 144 -21.00 -4.49 -5.78
CA ASP A 144 -22.25 -5.05 -5.24
C ASP A 144 -23.49 -4.58 -6.03
N PHE A 145 -23.50 -3.35 -6.55
CA PHE A 145 -24.62 -2.81 -7.34
C PHE A 145 -24.46 -2.95 -8.85
N HIS A 146 -23.47 -3.72 -9.32
CA HIS A 146 -23.18 -3.89 -10.76
C HIS A 146 -23.10 -2.54 -11.51
N ALA A 147 -22.51 -1.52 -10.88
CA ALA A 147 -22.47 -0.18 -11.44
C ALA A 147 -21.82 -0.20 -12.84
N THR A 148 -22.56 0.27 -13.83
CA THR A 148 -22.18 0.27 -15.26
C THR A 148 -21.27 1.44 -15.66
N GLU A 149 -21.00 2.37 -14.73
CA GLU A 149 -19.90 3.32 -14.89
C GLU A 149 -18.60 2.56 -15.22
N PRO A 150 -17.61 3.19 -15.86
CA PRO A 150 -16.39 2.49 -16.23
C PRO A 150 -15.71 2.02 -14.94
N HIS A 151 -15.90 0.74 -14.61
CA HIS A 151 -15.29 0.05 -13.48
C HIS A 151 -13.78 0.34 -13.46
N ASP A 152 -13.20 0.47 -14.65
CA ASP A 152 -11.83 0.88 -14.93
C ASP A 152 -11.44 2.23 -14.31
N ASN A 153 -12.30 3.26 -14.32
CA ASN A 153 -11.96 4.58 -13.78
C ASN A 153 -11.85 4.55 -12.25
N ARG A 154 -12.81 3.89 -11.57
CA ARG A 154 -12.77 3.72 -10.11
C ARG A 154 -11.59 2.84 -9.70
N HIS A 155 -11.32 1.78 -10.46
CA HIS A 155 -10.22 0.87 -10.20
C HIS A 155 -8.88 1.60 -10.34
N GLN A 156 -8.70 2.33 -11.44
CA GLN A 156 -7.51 3.16 -11.63
C GLN A 156 -7.36 4.24 -10.55
N LEU A 157 -8.46 4.87 -10.12
CA LEU A 157 -8.41 5.89 -9.07
C LEU A 157 -8.00 5.28 -7.72
N LEU A 158 -8.60 4.16 -7.32
CA LEU A 158 -8.20 3.42 -6.13
C LEU A 158 -6.73 3.01 -6.19
N GLY A 159 -6.28 2.44 -7.30
CA GLY A 159 -4.88 2.07 -7.49
C GLY A 159 -3.92 3.25 -7.39
N ARG A 160 -4.30 4.44 -7.88
CA ARG A 160 -3.53 5.68 -7.68
C ARG A 160 -3.42 6.06 -6.20
N ARG A 161 -4.53 6.00 -5.47
CA ARG A 161 -4.58 6.37 -4.05
C ARG A 161 -3.79 5.39 -3.20
N LEU A 162 -3.92 4.09 -3.48
CA LEU A 162 -3.10 3.03 -2.87
C LEU A 162 -1.62 3.28 -3.11
N GLY A 163 -1.22 3.52 -4.36
CA GLY A 163 0.18 3.74 -4.68
C GLY A 163 0.74 5.00 -4.02
N HIS A 164 -0.05 6.08 -3.95
CA HIS A 164 0.38 7.30 -3.27
C HIS A 164 0.49 7.09 -1.75
N GLY A 165 -0.46 6.39 -1.13
CA GLY A 165 -0.39 6.07 0.31
C GLY A 165 0.82 5.20 0.66
N GLY A 166 1.13 4.19 -0.16
CA GLY A 166 2.34 3.38 0.00
C GLY A 166 3.62 4.21 -0.12
N LEU A 167 3.70 5.11 -1.10
CA LEU A 167 4.86 6.01 -1.24
C LEU A 167 4.98 7.03 -0.09
N LEU A 168 3.86 7.49 0.48
CA LEU A 168 3.88 8.34 1.67
C LEU A 168 4.42 7.59 2.89
N LEU A 169 4.03 6.32 3.08
CA LEU A 169 4.59 5.47 4.13
C LEU A 169 6.10 5.25 3.93
N ALA A 170 6.53 4.97 2.70
CA ALA A 170 7.96 4.85 2.36
C ALA A 170 8.73 6.14 2.66
N SER A 171 8.15 7.30 2.34
CA SER A 171 8.78 8.62 2.56
C SER A 171 9.07 8.88 4.04
N ALA A 172 8.30 8.27 4.95
CA ALA A 172 8.48 8.45 6.37
C ALA A 172 9.75 7.79 6.93
N ASP A 173 10.42 6.88 6.19
CA ASP A 173 11.75 6.37 6.56
C ASP A 173 12.86 7.40 6.33
N VAL A 174 12.60 8.39 5.47
CA VAL A 174 13.55 9.47 5.13
C VAL A 174 13.38 10.68 6.06
N GLY A 175 12.27 10.77 6.79
CA GLY A 175 11.89 11.94 7.62
C GLY A 175 12.96 12.40 8.60
N ASN A 176 13.38 11.53 9.52
CA ASN A 176 14.41 11.89 10.51
C ASN A 176 15.76 12.21 9.86
N ILE A 177 16.14 11.50 8.79
CA ILE A 177 17.39 11.81 8.08
C ILE A 177 17.34 13.25 7.54
N VAL A 178 16.21 13.67 6.98
CA VAL A 178 16.03 15.05 6.50
C VAL A 178 16.00 16.05 7.65
N ALA A 179 15.32 15.72 8.76
CA ALA A 179 15.25 16.57 9.94
C ALA A 179 16.63 16.80 10.59
N ASP A 180 17.45 15.75 10.67
CA ASP A 180 18.75 15.76 11.33
C ASP A 180 19.86 16.35 10.46
N ASN A 181 19.66 16.47 9.15
CA ASN A 181 20.68 16.89 8.19
C ASN A 181 20.22 18.14 7.39
N PRO A 182 20.19 19.33 8.01
CA PRO A 182 19.67 20.55 7.38
C PRO A 182 20.46 21.03 6.16
N TRP A 183 21.68 20.51 5.93
CA TRP A 183 22.50 20.82 4.77
C TRP A 183 22.12 20.05 3.51
N LEU A 184 21.26 19.02 3.59
CA LEU A 184 20.80 18.29 2.41
C LEU A 184 20.08 19.24 1.44
N THR A 185 20.38 19.09 0.15
CA THR A 185 19.69 19.83 -0.92
C THR A 185 18.33 19.19 -1.21
N ASP A 186 17.43 19.94 -1.84
CA ASP A 186 16.14 19.40 -2.30
C ASP A 186 16.32 18.20 -3.24
N SER A 187 17.40 18.19 -4.03
CA SER A 187 17.77 17.07 -4.92
C SER A 187 18.19 15.83 -4.14
N ASP A 188 18.95 15.99 -3.06
CA ASP A 188 19.38 14.85 -2.22
C ASP A 188 18.17 14.20 -1.54
N ILE A 189 17.29 15.03 -0.98
CA ILE A 189 16.05 14.59 -0.34
C ILE A 189 15.18 13.81 -1.33
N GLN A 190 15.01 14.32 -2.56
CA GLN A 190 14.22 13.63 -3.58
C GLN A 190 14.86 12.34 -4.08
N THR A 191 16.18 12.29 -4.15
CA THR A 191 16.92 11.08 -4.52
C THR A 191 16.75 10.00 -3.46
N MET A 192 16.87 10.35 -2.18
CA MET A 192 16.61 9.44 -1.07
C MET A 192 15.18 8.92 -1.07
N ASN A 193 14.19 9.82 -1.24
CA ASN A 193 12.79 9.42 -1.26
C ASN A 193 12.49 8.47 -2.43
N ARG A 194 13.12 8.70 -3.59
CA ARG A 194 13.01 7.79 -4.72
C ARG A 194 13.62 6.42 -4.42
N ALA A 195 14.85 6.38 -3.90
CA ALA A 195 15.53 5.14 -3.57
C ALA A 195 14.65 4.29 -2.64
N ARG A 196 14.06 4.93 -1.62
CA ARG A 196 13.15 4.26 -0.70
C ARG A 196 11.86 3.76 -1.35
N GLY A 197 11.27 4.55 -2.25
CA GLY A 197 10.11 4.13 -3.04
C GLY A 197 10.42 2.92 -3.94
N LEU A 198 11.60 2.88 -4.56
CA LEU A 198 12.05 1.76 -5.40
C LEU A 198 12.28 0.49 -4.58
N GLU A 199 12.95 0.61 -3.43
CA GLU A 199 13.12 -0.50 -2.48
C GLU A 199 11.76 -1.12 -2.10
N MET A 200 10.76 -0.28 -1.83
CA MET A 200 9.42 -0.76 -1.49
C MET A 200 8.72 -1.45 -2.66
N VAL A 201 8.89 -0.97 -3.89
CA VAL A 201 8.37 -1.65 -5.10
C VAL A 201 9.05 -3.01 -5.28
N HIS A 202 10.37 -3.10 -5.13
CA HIS A 202 11.08 -4.38 -5.22
C HIS A 202 10.62 -5.36 -4.14
N ALA A 203 10.38 -4.87 -2.93
CA ALA A 203 9.92 -5.68 -1.82
C ALA A 203 8.55 -6.34 -2.07
N VAL A 204 7.72 -5.82 -2.99
CA VAL A 204 6.45 -6.46 -3.41
C VAL A 204 6.66 -7.88 -3.94
N SER A 205 7.81 -8.13 -4.57
CA SER A 205 8.10 -9.44 -5.18
C SER A 205 8.94 -10.36 -4.31
N THR A 206 9.54 -9.84 -3.24
CA THR A 206 10.44 -10.61 -2.37
C THR A 206 9.79 -10.97 -1.04
N THR A 207 8.67 -10.33 -0.68
CA THR A 207 7.98 -10.52 0.60
C THR A 207 6.88 -11.58 0.48
N GLY A 208 7.27 -12.76 -0.03
CA GLY A 208 6.40 -13.93 -0.21
C GLY A 208 6.54 -14.62 -1.57
N PRO A 209 5.97 -15.82 -1.72
CA PRO A 209 5.94 -16.55 -3.00
C PRO A 209 5.02 -15.91 -4.06
N GLU A 210 4.11 -15.03 -3.63
CA GLU A 210 3.11 -14.33 -4.45
C GLU A 210 3.28 -12.83 -4.24
N ALA A 211 2.75 -12.02 -5.16
CA ALA A 211 2.78 -10.57 -5.04
C ALA A 211 2.13 -10.12 -3.72
N THR A 212 2.89 -9.35 -2.93
CA THR A 212 2.42 -8.81 -1.65
C THR A 212 1.34 -7.76 -1.88
N THR A 213 0.10 -8.06 -1.51
CA THR A 213 -1.05 -7.17 -1.68
C THR A 213 -1.84 -7.01 -0.39
N LEU A 214 -2.69 -5.98 -0.31
CA LEU A 214 -3.65 -5.81 0.79
C LEU A 214 -4.62 -6.99 0.89
N ALA A 215 -5.04 -7.56 -0.24
CA ALA A 215 -5.91 -8.73 -0.23
C ALA A 215 -5.21 -9.98 0.32
N GLY A 216 -3.91 -10.14 0.06
CA GLY A 216 -3.09 -11.14 0.74
C GLY A 216 -2.94 -10.83 2.23
N PHE A 217 -2.70 -9.57 2.60
CA PHE A 217 -2.52 -9.17 4.00
C PHE A 217 -3.75 -9.49 4.88
N ALA A 218 -4.95 -9.53 4.29
CA ALA A 218 -6.18 -9.94 4.94
C ALA A 218 -6.52 -11.43 4.82
N ASP A 219 -5.71 -12.22 4.09
CA ASP A 219 -5.88 -13.67 3.96
C ASP A 219 -4.84 -14.38 4.84
N PRO A 220 -5.29 -15.11 5.89
CA PRO A 220 -4.39 -15.77 6.84
C PRO A 220 -3.51 -16.86 6.20
N ASP A 221 -3.88 -17.38 5.03
CA ASP A 221 -3.15 -18.42 4.32
C ASP A 221 -2.13 -17.85 3.32
N SER A 222 -2.13 -16.52 3.11
CA SER A 222 -1.26 -15.87 2.12
C SER A 222 0.21 -15.87 2.52
N GLY A 223 1.07 -15.68 1.50
CA GLY A 223 2.51 -15.50 1.68
C GLY A 223 2.88 -14.33 2.60
N ILE A 224 2.17 -13.20 2.48
CA ILE A 224 2.44 -12.01 3.30
C ILE A 224 1.96 -12.19 4.74
N ALA A 225 0.82 -12.84 4.98
CA ALA A 225 0.36 -13.13 6.33
C ALA A 225 1.35 -14.03 7.06
N ARG A 226 1.86 -15.06 6.37
CA ARG A 226 2.92 -15.93 6.90
C ARG A 226 4.20 -15.14 7.19
N TYR A 227 4.67 -14.32 6.25
CA TYR A 227 5.83 -13.47 6.46
C TYR A 227 5.70 -12.60 7.72
N VAL A 228 4.52 -12.01 7.95
CA VAL A 228 4.27 -11.20 9.14
C VAL A 228 4.33 -12.05 10.41
N ARG A 229 3.71 -13.24 10.43
CA ARG A 229 3.79 -14.13 11.59
C ARG A 229 5.21 -14.59 11.90
N ASP A 230 6.05 -14.77 10.88
CA ASP A 230 7.40 -15.29 11.03
C ASP A 230 8.43 -14.20 11.41
N THR A 231 8.16 -12.92 11.10
CA THR A 231 9.18 -11.85 11.17
C THR A 231 8.77 -10.61 11.97
N ALA A 232 7.49 -10.48 12.33
CA ALA A 232 7.01 -9.32 13.07
C ALA A 232 7.58 -9.28 14.50
N PRO A 233 7.87 -8.08 15.04
CA PRO A 233 8.00 -7.90 16.48
C PRO A 233 6.75 -8.40 17.21
N ASP A 234 6.91 -8.93 18.43
CA ASP A 234 5.82 -9.51 19.23
C ASP A 234 4.58 -8.62 19.29
N GLU A 235 4.74 -7.33 19.57
CA GLU A 235 3.65 -6.35 19.61
C GLU A 235 2.88 -6.28 18.29
N VAL A 236 3.59 -6.20 17.16
CA VAL A 236 2.97 -6.19 15.83
C VAL A 236 2.24 -7.50 15.56
N TYR A 237 2.85 -8.64 15.92
CA TYR A 237 2.24 -9.95 15.79
C TYR A 237 0.90 -10.01 16.53
N PHE A 238 0.86 -9.62 17.80
CA PHE A 238 -0.35 -9.67 18.62
C PHE A 238 -1.47 -8.80 18.05
N ILE A 239 -1.16 -7.58 17.63
CA ILE A 239 -2.16 -6.66 17.07
C ILE A 239 -2.63 -7.17 15.70
N TYR A 240 -1.72 -7.70 14.87
CA TYR A 240 -2.06 -8.25 13.57
C TYR A 240 -2.96 -9.49 13.67
N ASP A 241 -2.66 -10.42 14.58
CA ASP A 241 -3.49 -11.62 14.77
C ASP A 241 -4.88 -11.28 15.32
N ASN A 242 -4.95 -10.32 16.25
CA ASN A 242 -6.23 -9.77 16.71
C ASN A 242 -7.02 -9.12 15.57
N ALA A 243 -6.35 -8.38 14.68
CA ALA A 243 -6.99 -7.77 13.52
C ALA A 243 -7.52 -8.84 12.55
N LEU A 244 -6.75 -9.90 12.28
CA LEU A 244 -7.21 -11.02 11.45
C LEU A 244 -8.52 -11.61 11.99
N GLN A 245 -8.58 -11.92 13.28
CA GLN A 245 -9.78 -12.46 13.91
C GLN A 245 -10.98 -11.50 13.83
N GLN A 246 -10.76 -10.19 14.02
CA GLN A 246 -11.83 -9.19 13.95
C GLN A 246 -12.38 -9.01 12.52
N PHE A 247 -11.51 -8.98 11.51
CA PHE A 247 -11.88 -8.67 10.14
C PHE A 247 -12.18 -9.89 9.26
N GLU A 248 -11.81 -11.10 9.70
CA GLU A 248 -12.25 -12.37 9.10
C GLU A 248 -13.75 -12.62 9.35
N HIS A 249 -14.27 -12.14 10.48
CA HIS A 249 -15.68 -12.29 10.87
C HIS A 249 -16.57 -11.07 10.58
N ALA A 250 -16.00 -9.95 10.13
CA ALA A 250 -16.77 -8.78 9.70
C ALA A 250 -17.40 -9.06 8.31
N ALA A 251 -18.59 -9.67 8.33
CA ALA A 251 -19.45 -9.91 7.17
C ALA A 251 -20.55 -8.84 7.08
#